data_AF-A0A1W0WQV3-F1
#
_entry.id   AF-A0A1W0WQV3-F1
#
_cell.length_a   1.000
_cell.length_b   1.000
_cell.length_c   1.000
_cell.angle_alpha   90.00
_cell.angle_beta   90.00
_cell.angle_gamma   90.00
#
_symmetry.space_group_name_H-M   'P 1'
#
loop_
_entity.id
_entity.type
_entity.pdbx_description
1 polymer ?
#
loop_
_entity_poly.entity_id
_entity_poly.type
_entity_poly.pdbx_seq_one_letter_code
_entity_poly.pdbx_strand_id
1 'polypeptide(L)'
;MNIKGTLSVNSPDNISDRTVYPSTVTTSPFSVTYATIYCGLFVSLNWTTVHMIYDTNGGSFWAFQAQTVPQLIPGICGVQLTRYLITTAFSNVSDQVRPILREFNLKSRVLLYFGDPIGFRKLLKEAAKLNMTTGEHVFVPVAPVPGVYGGQTFTTWQTGDSDDQIVRAAYRAVLLLVRADPAQAWYTSTAVTQLAVEWEALAEKSNSTGGKSARDILVRPGLVSGHVAVELMAEAVNAARILGWHERPPSGTLLARQLLNRTFDLQIGRVRVLAGGRLQNQFVARSFHFGRGLFEPCLESIPGPNDDSLRFVRAYNSTWFDGDRLPPNEPFCGFDGLKGSSGCSRNGKTAWFSWTLGLGVALGFGVTAATGWILHKWLLRFDESWMLDGTLLISRNLHGANGRFSVIFNWRSGRGRSYVLLRHQSCVALPEESFS
;
A
#
# COMPACT_ATOMS: atom_id res chain seq x y z
N MET A 1 19.73 45.12 18.78
CA MET A 1 20.41 43.99 19.44
C MET A 1 19.78 42.70 18.93
N ASN A 2 20.39 42.02 17.95
CA ASN A 2 19.74 40.90 17.24
C ASN A 2 20.00 39.55 17.92
N ILE A 3 19.33 39.30 19.05
CA ILE A 3 19.28 37.97 19.67
C ILE A 3 18.09 37.21 19.08
N LYS A 4 18.23 36.72 17.84
CA LYS A 4 17.29 35.76 17.26
C LYS A 4 17.71 34.35 17.66
N GLY A 5 17.01 33.80 18.67
CA GLY A 5 17.00 32.41 19.13
C GLY A 5 18.29 31.59 18.96
N THR A 6 19.11 31.51 20.03
CA THR A 6 20.28 30.63 20.08
C THR A 6 19.90 29.16 20.21
N LEU A 7 18.91 28.85 21.05
CA LEU A 7 18.44 27.51 21.36
C LEU A 7 16.91 27.45 21.31
N SER A 8 16.36 26.36 20.77
CA SER A 8 14.91 26.19 20.57
C SER A 8 14.45 24.75 20.79
N VAL A 9 13.39 24.57 21.59
CA VAL A 9 12.71 23.27 21.77
C VAL A 9 11.78 22.96 20.57
N ASN A 10 11.47 23.96 19.74
CA ASN A 10 10.82 23.81 18.44
C ASN A 10 11.85 23.67 17.32
N SER A 11 11.52 22.92 16.26
CA SER A 11 12.37 22.75 15.08
C SER A 11 11.57 23.06 13.81
N PRO A 12 11.76 24.22 13.14
CA PRO A 12 11.25 24.40 11.78
C PRO A 12 11.89 23.40 10.82
N ASP A 13 11.17 23.01 9.77
CA ASP A 13 11.58 21.92 8.86
C ASP A 13 12.91 22.21 8.15
N ASN A 14 13.22 23.48 7.93
CA ASN A 14 14.45 23.99 7.30
C ASN A 14 15.49 24.58 8.29
N ILE A 15 15.43 24.26 9.59
CA ILE A 15 16.40 24.79 10.58
C ILE A 15 17.87 24.47 10.25
N SER A 16 18.11 23.44 9.44
CA SER A 16 19.42 23.05 8.92
C SER A 16 20.03 24.08 7.96
N ASP A 17 19.21 24.95 7.35
CA ASP A 17 19.68 26.06 6.53
C ASP A 17 20.34 27.13 7.42
N ARG A 18 21.66 27.11 7.48
CA ARG A 18 22.48 28.05 8.25
C ARG A 18 22.51 29.46 7.65
N THR A 19 22.01 29.68 6.43
CA THR A 19 21.86 31.01 5.85
C THR A 19 20.63 31.73 6.42
N VAL A 20 19.55 30.97 6.66
CA VAL A 20 18.30 31.48 7.27
C VAL A 20 18.35 31.44 8.80
N TYR A 21 18.95 30.39 9.39
CA TYR A 21 19.02 30.18 10.85
C TYR A 21 20.47 30.13 11.38
N PRO A 22 21.33 31.14 11.11
CA PRO A 22 22.76 31.10 11.46
C PRO A 22 23.03 30.96 12.95
N SER A 23 22.13 31.45 13.81
CA SER A 23 22.24 31.46 15.27
C SER A 23 21.51 30.32 15.97
N THR A 24 20.65 29.55 15.30
CA THR A 24 19.74 28.63 16.01
C THR A 24 20.31 27.23 16.14
N VAL A 25 20.15 26.61 17.31
CA VAL A 25 20.33 25.17 17.56
C VAL A 25 19.02 24.65 18.15
N THR A 26 18.58 23.45 17.77
CA THR A 26 17.39 22.82 18.34
C THR A 26 17.72 21.58 19.14
N THR A 27 17.16 21.53 20.35
CA THR A 27 17.18 20.36 21.24
C THR A 27 15.92 19.52 21.12
N SER A 28 15.03 19.85 20.18
CA SER A 28 13.71 19.24 20.03
C SER A 28 13.77 17.72 19.94
N PRO A 29 12.86 16.97 20.60
CA PRO A 29 12.74 15.53 20.41
C PRO A 29 12.07 15.18 19.07
N PHE A 30 11.69 16.20 18.30
CA PHE A 30 11.15 16.13 16.94
C PHE A 30 12.05 16.87 15.93
N SER A 31 13.33 17.05 16.27
CA SER A 31 14.31 17.77 15.44
C SER A 31 14.58 17.12 14.07
N VAL A 32 14.50 15.80 13.97
CA VAL A 32 14.51 15.07 12.67
C VAL A 32 13.07 14.88 12.21
N THR A 33 12.77 15.23 10.96
CA THR A 33 11.42 15.06 10.40
C THR A 33 11.10 13.57 10.25
N TYR A 34 9.85 13.18 10.52
CA TYR A 34 9.43 11.78 10.35
C TYR A 34 9.60 11.29 8.91
N ALA A 35 9.51 12.18 7.91
CA ALA A 35 9.81 11.85 6.53
C ALA A 35 11.26 11.39 6.32
N THR A 36 12.25 12.04 6.94
CA THR A 36 13.65 11.61 6.88
C THR A 36 13.84 10.21 7.49
N ILE A 37 13.17 9.91 8.61
CA ILE A 37 13.24 8.60 9.27
C ILE A 37 12.65 7.51 8.37
N TYR A 38 11.44 7.73 7.83
CA TYR A 38 10.79 6.75 6.94
C TYR A 38 11.55 6.59 5.61
N CYS A 39 12.01 7.67 4.99
CA CYS A 39 12.86 7.60 3.79
C CYS A 39 14.13 6.80 4.04
N GLY A 40 14.81 7.01 5.17
CA GLY A 40 15.99 6.23 5.56
C GLY A 40 15.69 4.73 5.64
N LEU A 41 14.54 4.36 6.23
CA LEU A 41 14.08 2.96 6.29
C LEU A 41 13.76 2.41 4.89
N PHE A 42 13.03 3.18 4.08
CA PHE A 42 12.56 2.77 2.76
C PHE A 42 13.72 2.53 1.78
N VAL A 43 14.66 3.47 1.71
CA VAL A 43 15.88 3.35 0.89
C VAL A 43 16.72 2.16 1.36
N SER A 44 16.85 1.94 2.68
CA SER A 44 17.64 0.81 3.22
C SER A 44 17.02 -0.57 2.95
N LEU A 45 15.72 -0.63 2.64
CA LEU A 45 14.98 -1.87 2.35
C LEU A 45 14.54 -1.98 0.88
N ASN A 46 14.95 -1.04 0.02
CA ASN A 46 14.51 -0.92 -1.38
C ASN A 46 12.97 -0.87 -1.53
N TRP A 47 12.28 -0.22 -0.60
CA TRP A 47 10.85 0.05 -0.67
C TRP A 47 10.60 1.33 -1.48
N THR A 48 9.85 1.20 -2.58
CA THR A 48 9.62 2.26 -3.57
C THR A 48 8.15 2.63 -3.74
N THR A 49 7.22 1.79 -3.27
CA THR A 49 5.77 2.01 -3.31
C THR A 49 5.19 1.82 -1.92
N VAL A 50 4.65 2.89 -1.32
CA VAL A 50 4.16 2.90 0.06
C VAL A 50 2.72 3.41 0.07
N HIS A 51 1.86 2.76 0.85
CA HIS A 51 0.52 3.27 1.14
C HIS A 51 0.50 3.99 2.48
N MET A 52 -0.31 5.03 2.59
CA MET A 52 -0.48 5.83 3.80
C MET A 52 -1.97 5.93 4.13
N ILE A 53 -2.34 5.57 5.36
CA ILE A 53 -3.67 5.83 5.91
C ILE A 53 -3.54 6.90 7.00
N TYR A 54 -4.34 7.96 6.89
CA TYR A 54 -4.60 8.89 7.97
C TYR A 54 -6.00 8.63 8.56
N ASP A 55 -6.03 8.27 9.84
CA ASP A 55 -7.26 8.19 10.64
C ASP A 55 -7.49 9.51 11.36
N THR A 56 -8.55 10.18 10.94
CA THR A 56 -9.01 11.48 11.48
C THR A 56 -9.53 11.42 12.92
N ASN A 57 -9.73 10.22 13.49
CA ASN A 57 -9.97 10.08 14.92
C ASN A 57 -8.72 10.34 15.77
N GLY A 58 -7.53 10.29 15.16
CA GLY A 58 -6.26 10.57 15.84
C GLY A 58 -6.15 12.03 16.31
N GLY A 59 -5.57 12.22 17.50
CA GLY A 59 -5.21 13.54 18.03
C GLY A 59 -4.20 14.32 17.16
N SER A 60 -3.98 15.58 17.54
CA SER A 60 -3.26 16.59 16.76
C SER A 60 -1.85 16.18 16.28
N PHE A 61 -1.15 15.31 16.99
CA PHE A 61 0.14 14.74 16.55
C PHE A 61 0.02 14.01 15.22
N TRP A 62 -0.91 13.06 15.10
CA TRP A 62 -1.07 12.30 13.85
C TRP A 62 -1.61 13.17 12.73
N ALA A 63 -2.50 14.13 13.04
CA ALA A 63 -2.97 15.13 12.08
C ALA A 63 -1.80 15.96 11.50
N PHE A 64 -0.88 16.43 12.34
CA PHE A 64 0.31 17.16 11.91
C PHE A 64 1.23 16.29 11.04
N GLN A 65 1.60 15.09 11.50
CA GLN A 65 2.46 14.20 10.72
C GLN A 65 1.80 13.78 9.39
N ALA A 66 0.48 13.60 9.36
CA ALA A 66 -0.27 13.24 8.16
C ALA A 66 -0.38 14.38 7.12
N GLN A 67 -0.03 15.61 7.50
CA GLN A 67 0.11 16.73 6.59
C GLN A 67 1.56 16.86 6.10
N THR A 68 2.55 16.84 7.00
CA THR A 68 3.95 17.12 6.68
C THR A 68 4.68 15.96 6.00
N VAL A 69 4.64 14.75 6.57
CA VAL A 69 5.37 13.58 6.08
C VAL A 69 5.10 13.27 4.59
N PRO A 70 3.85 13.20 4.11
CA PRO A 70 3.58 12.91 2.70
C PRO A 70 4.01 14.00 1.71
N GLN A 71 4.18 15.25 2.14
CA GLN A 71 4.69 16.32 1.28
C GLN A 71 6.21 16.19 1.08
N LEU A 72 6.92 15.63 2.07
CA LEU A 72 8.37 15.56 2.09
C LEU A 72 8.94 14.26 1.50
N ILE A 73 8.28 13.10 1.71
CA ILE A 73 8.77 11.77 1.25
C ILE A 73 9.18 11.75 -0.23
N PRO A 74 8.36 12.22 -1.20
CA PRO A 74 8.72 12.17 -2.62
C PRO A 74 9.98 12.98 -2.94
N GLY A 75 10.16 14.15 -2.30
CA GLY A 75 11.32 15.00 -2.49
C GLY A 75 12.60 14.51 -1.80
N ILE A 76 12.47 13.80 -0.68
CA ILE A 76 13.62 13.27 0.09
C ILE A 76 14.13 11.95 -0.50
N CYS A 77 13.26 11.05 -0.93
CA CYS A 77 13.66 9.69 -1.36
C CYS A 77 12.96 9.12 -2.60
N GLY A 78 12.15 9.90 -3.32
CA GLY A 78 11.54 9.45 -4.59
C GLY A 78 10.51 8.33 -4.47
N VAL A 79 10.09 7.96 -3.26
CA VAL A 79 9.11 6.90 -3.01
C VAL A 79 7.71 7.33 -3.44
N GLN A 80 7.03 6.48 -4.19
CA GLN A 80 5.63 6.67 -4.58
C GLN A 80 4.72 6.44 -3.37
N LEU A 81 3.93 7.45 -3.01
CA LEU A 81 3.10 7.44 -1.80
C LEU A 81 1.61 7.60 -2.13
N THR A 82 0.83 6.53 -1.98
CA THR A 82 -0.64 6.57 -2.14
C THR A 82 -1.29 6.90 -0.80
N ARG A 83 -2.13 7.94 -0.74
CA ARG A 83 -2.72 8.45 0.51
C ARG A 83 -4.22 8.16 0.59
N TYR A 84 -4.68 7.76 1.76
CA TYR A 84 -6.08 7.53 2.08
C TYR A 84 -6.47 8.22 3.39
N LEU A 85 -7.75 8.57 3.50
CA LEU A 85 -8.36 9.17 4.68
C LEU A 85 -9.43 8.22 5.21
N ILE A 86 -9.44 7.96 6.52
CA ILE A 86 -10.49 7.20 7.21
C ILE A 86 -10.93 7.91 8.49
N THR A 87 -12.03 7.44 9.08
CA THR A 87 -12.42 7.78 10.46
C THR A 87 -12.78 6.49 11.21
N THR A 88 -11.93 6.04 12.14
CA THR A 88 -12.21 4.79 12.89
C THR A 88 -13.18 4.97 14.07
N ALA A 89 -13.63 6.19 14.33
CA ALA A 89 -14.62 6.51 15.37
C ALA A 89 -15.98 5.80 15.17
N PHE A 90 -16.39 5.64 13.92
CA PHE A 90 -17.71 5.11 13.56
C PHE A 90 -17.75 3.58 13.54
N SER A 91 -18.95 2.99 13.63
CA SER A 91 -19.15 1.53 13.58
C SER A 91 -18.80 0.89 12.22
N ASN A 92 -18.78 1.66 11.14
CA ASN A 92 -18.57 1.19 9.76
C ASN A 92 -17.09 1.15 9.32
N VAL A 93 -16.13 1.04 10.25
CA VAL A 93 -14.68 1.02 9.93
C VAL A 93 -14.35 -0.03 8.85
N SER A 94 -14.98 -1.20 8.91
CA SER A 94 -14.81 -2.28 7.93
C SER A 94 -15.08 -1.84 6.49
N ASP A 95 -16.09 -1.01 6.27
CA ASP A 95 -16.53 -0.59 4.93
C ASP A 95 -15.58 0.45 4.34
N GLN A 96 -14.97 1.29 5.18
CA GLN A 96 -13.92 2.23 4.79
C GLN A 96 -12.57 1.51 4.55
N VAL A 97 -12.17 0.62 5.46
CA VAL A 97 -10.82 0.04 5.48
C VAL A 97 -10.65 -1.11 4.47
N ARG A 98 -11.67 -1.95 4.23
CA ARG A 98 -11.53 -3.10 3.32
C ARG A 98 -11.22 -2.74 1.86
N PRO A 99 -11.85 -1.73 1.23
CA PRO A 99 -11.48 -1.30 -0.11
C PRO A 99 -10.01 -0.85 -0.18
N ILE A 100 -9.57 -0.04 0.80
CA ILE A 100 -8.19 0.46 0.88
C ILE A 100 -7.19 -0.69 1.05
N LEU A 101 -7.48 -1.66 1.92
CA LEU A 101 -6.63 -2.84 2.11
C LEU A 101 -6.56 -3.73 0.86
N ARG A 102 -7.65 -3.85 0.09
CA ARG A 102 -7.65 -4.56 -1.19
C ARG A 102 -6.77 -3.85 -2.22
N GLU A 103 -6.86 -2.54 -2.33
CA GLU A 103 -5.99 -1.76 -3.23
C GLU A 103 -4.52 -1.80 -2.78
N PHE A 104 -4.27 -1.73 -1.47
CA PHE A 104 -2.96 -1.94 -0.87
C PHE A 104 -2.36 -3.29 -1.28
N ASN A 105 -3.10 -4.40 -1.12
CA ASN A 105 -2.67 -5.74 -1.54
C ASN A 105 -2.34 -5.85 -3.05
N LEU A 106 -2.87 -4.96 -3.89
CA LEU A 106 -2.63 -4.93 -5.34
C LEU A 106 -1.48 -4.01 -5.76
N LYS A 107 -0.97 -3.13 -4.89
CA LYS A 107 -0.04 -2.04 -5.29
C LYS A 107 1.17 -1.82 -4.38
N SER A 108 1.18 -2.35 -3.15
CA SER A 108 2.29 -2.18 -2.21
C SER A 108 2.34 -3.31 -1.18
N ARG A 109 3.46 -3.43 -0.46
CA ARG A 109 3.61 -4.27 0.73
C ARG A 109 3.90 -3.48 2.02
N VAL A 110 3.96 -2.16 1.94
CA VAL A 110 4.30 -1.27 3.06
C VAL A 110 3.18 -0.26 3.30
N LEU A 111 2.60 -0.27 4.50
CA LEU A 111 1.55 0.67 4.90
C LEU A 111 1.98 1.50 6.11
N LEU A 112 2.11 2.81 5.93
CA LEU A 112 2.21 3.77 7.03
C LEU A 112 0.81 4.07 7.61
N TYR A 113 0.69 4.06 8.93
CA TYR A 113 -0.56 4.38 9.62
C TYR A 113 -0.41 5.59 10.56
N PHE A 114 -1.17 6.64 10.29
CA PHE A 114 -1.21 7.88 11.05
C PHE A 114 -2.55 7.95 11.78
N GLY A 115 -2.57 7.63 13.07
CA GLY A 115 -3.80 7.59 13.86
C GLY A 115 -3.53 6.96 15.23
N ASP A 116 -4.54 6.90 16.09
CA ASP A 116 -4.35 6.34 17.43
C ASP A 116 -4.22 4.78 17.43
N PRO A 117 -3.68 4.17 18.50
CA PRO A 117 -3.54 2.71 18.61
C PRO A 117 -4.85 1.91 18.58
N ILE A 118 -5.99 2.51 18.95
CA ILE A 118 -7.31 1.84 18.94
C ILE A 118 -7.82 1.73 17.50
N GLY A 119 -7.68 2.80 16.72
CA GLY A 119 -7.91 2.77 15.27
C GLY A 119 -6.99 1.78 14.55
N PHE A 120 -5.72 1.72 14.95
CA PHE A 120 -4.76 0.77 14.40
C PHE A 120 -5.13 -0.69 14.70
N ARG A 121 -5.59 -0.98 15.93
CA ARG A 121 -6.15 -2.29 16.30
C ARG A 121 -7.30 -2.70 15.37
N LYS A 122 -8.23 -1.78 15.09
CA LYS A 122 -9.37 -2.02 14.18
C LYS A 122 -8.89 -2.31 12.75
N LEU A 123 -7.90 -1.57 12.25
CA LEU A 123 -7.30 -1.81 10.93
C LEU A 123 -6.61 -3.18 10.85
N LEU A 124 -5.82 -3.55 11.86
CA LEU A 124 -5.12 -4.84 11.90
C LEU A 124 -6.10 -6.02 11.93
N LYS A 125 -7.25 -5.90 12.60
CA LYS A 125 -8.32 -6.91 12.56
C LYS A 125 -8.85 -7.13 11.14
N GLU A 126 -9.08 -6.06 10.37
CA GLU A 126 -9.54 -6.19 8.98
C GLU A 126 -8.44 -6.69 8.03
N ALA A 127 -7.17 -6.33 8.29
CA ALA A 127 -6.02 -6.89 7.57
C ALA A 127 -5.85 -8.39 7.82
N ALA A 128 -6.04 -8.86 9.05
CA ALA A 128 -6.02 -10.28 9.40
C ALA A 128 -7.13 -11.06 8.69
N LYS A 129 -8.37 -10.52 8.64
CA LYS A 129 -9.49 -11.10 7.88
C LYS A 129 -9.24 -11.18 6.35
N LEU A 130 -8.30 -10.40 5.84
CA LEU A 130 -7.88 -10.41 4.43
C LEU A 130 -6.56 -11.18 4.20
N ASN A 131 -6.09 -11.95 5.20
CA ASN A 131 -4.83 -12.71 5.18
C ASN A 131 -3.57 -11.86 4.92
N MET A 132 -3.62 -10.56 5.23
CA MET A 132 -2.51 -9.63 4.97
C MET A 132 -1.47 -9.62 6.08
N THR A 133 -1.73 -10.27 7.22
CA THR A 133 -0.85 -10.29 8.40
C THR A 133 -0.03 -11.59 8.50
N THR A 134 0.46 -12.07 7.35
CA THR A 134 1.01 -13.43 7.15
C THR A 134 2.50 -13.44 6.79
N GLY A 135 3.17 -12.29 6.83
CA GLY A 135 4.59 -12.12 6.51
C GLY A 135 4.87 -11.25 5.29
N GLU A 136 3.95 -11.28 4.32
CA GLU A 136 4.09 -10.55 3.05
C GLU A 136 3.96 -9.02 3.18
N HIS A 137 3.21 -8.51 4.17
CA HIS A 137 2.96 -7.07 4.34
C HIS A 137 3.52 -6.53 5.66
N VAL A 138 3.93 -5.26 5.64
CA VAL A 138 4.36 -4.51 6.82
C VAL A 138 3.39 -3.37 7.11
N PHE A 139 2.95 -3.29 8.36
CA PHE A 139 2.20 -2.17 8.91
C PHE A 139 3.11 -1.36 9.84
N VAL A 140 3.33 -0.09 9.51
CA VAL A 140 4.26 0.81 10.20
C VAL A 140 3.46 1.96 10.83
N PRO A 141 3.07 1.86 12.12
CA PRO A 141 2.38 2.96 12.79
C PRO A 141 3.33 4.13 13.04
N VAL A 142 2.82 5.35 12.90
CA VAL A 142 3.52 6.58 13.29
C VAL A 142 3.40 6.73 14.80
N ALA A 143 4.30 6.07 15.51
CA ALA A 143 4.34 6.08 16.96
C ALA A 143 4.99 7.38 17.49
N PRO A 144 4.34 8.11 18.41
CA PRO A 144 5.02 9.14 19.18
C PRO A 144 6.05 8.53 20.14
N VAL A 145 6.91 9.36 20.73
CA VAL A 145 7.85 8.93 21.78
C VAL A 145 7.04 8.31 22.95
N PRO A 146 7.43 7.14 23.48
CA PRO A 146 6.73 6.50 24.60
C PRO A 146 6.56 7.45 25.79
N GLY A 147 5.38 7.42 26.42
CA GLY A 147 5.05 8.26 27.58
C GLY A 147 4.68 9.72 27.27
N VAL A 148 4.62 10.14 26.00
CA VAL A 148 4.09 11.47 25.62
C VAL A 148 2.56 11.51 25.65
N TYR A 149 1.92 10.41 25.30
CA TYR A 149 0.47 10.25 25.29
C TYR A 149 0.10 9.07 26.18
N GLY A 150 -0.63 9.32 27.27
CA GLY A 150 -1.12 8.28 28.16
C GLY A 150 -2.21 7.42 27.52
N GLY A 151 -2.39 6.19 28.03
CA GLY A 151 -3.40 5.23 27.56
C GLY A 151 -2.81 4.03 26.83
N GLN A 152 -3.58 3.45 25.89
CA GLN A 152 -3.10 2.33 25.07
C GLN A 152 -1.94 2.78 24.17
N THR A 153 -0.96 1.89 23.98
CA THR A 153 0.24 2.15 23.18
C THR A 153 0.31 1.20 21.99
N PHE A 154 1.10 1.54 20.97
CA PHE A 154 1.40 0.62 19.85
C PHE A 154 2.16 -0.66 20.27
N THR A 155 2.65 -0.74 21.52
CA THR A 155 3.21 -1.98 22.08
C THR A 155 2.18 -2.86 22.79
N THR A 156 0.97 -2.35 23.03
CA THR A 156 -0.08 -3.02 23.80
C THR A 156 -1.10 -3.68 22.86
N TRP A 157 -0.95 -4.99 22.62
CA TRP A 157 -1.89 -5.77 21.80
C TRP A 157 -3.09 -6.33 22.58
N GLN A 158 -3.06 -6.31 23.91
CA GLN A 158 -4.17 -6.74 24.76
C GLN A 158 -5.10 -5.59 25.13
N THR A 159 -6.40 -5.80 24.94
CA THR A 159 -7.47 -4.91 25.41
C THR A 159 -8.50 -5.63 26.26
N GLY A 160 -8.39 -6.95 26.45
CA GLY A 160 -9.33 -7.76 27.21
C GLY A 160 -10.61 -8.12 26.43
N ASP A 161 -10.60 -7.93 25.10
CA ASP A 161 -11.72 -8.30 24.22
C ASP A 161 -11.47 -9.63 23.49
N SER A 162 -12.51 -10.17 22.86
CA SER A 162 -12.46 -11.48 22.17
C SER A 162 -11.58 -11.50 20.92
N ASP A 163 -11.13 -10.35 20.41
CA ASP A 163 -10.23 -10.25 19.27
C ASP A 163 -8.75 -10.27 19.68
N ASP A 164 -8.40 -10.29 20.98
CA ASP A 164 -7.01 -10.19 21.46
C ASP A 164 -6.05 -11.20 20.82
N GLN A 165 -6.48 -12.44 20.56
CA GLN A 165 -5.64 -13.44 19.90
C GLN A 165 -5.47 -13.18 18.39
N ILE A 166 -6.50 -12.67 17.72
CA ILE A 166 -6.44 -12.26 16.31
C ILE A 166 -5.48 -11.08 16.19
N VAL A 167 -5.56 -10.10 17.10
CA VAL A 167 -4.69 -8.94 17.11
C VAL A 167 -3.26 -9.32 17.49
N ARG A 168 -3.04 -10.22 18.46
CA ARG A 168 -1.71 -10.77 18.79
C ARG A 168 -1.03 -11.39 17.57
N ALA A 169 -1.78 -12.18 16.79
CA ALA A 169 -1.27 -12.77 15.56
C ALA A 169 -0.98 -11.68 14.50
N ALA A 170 -1.90 -10.72 14.35
CA ALA A 170 -1.73 -9.60 13.42
C ALA A 170 -0.51 -8.71 13.73
N TYR A 171 -0.16 -8.55 15.01
CA TYR A 171 1.00 -7.78 15.45
C TYR A 171 2.34 -8.32 14.92
N ARG A 172 2.43 -9.59 14.49
CA ARG A 172 3.62 -10.11 13.77
C ARG A 172 3.95 -9.31 12.51
N ALA A 173 2.93 -8.75 11.84
CA ALA A 173 3.07 -7.91 10.65
C ALA A 173 3.31 -6.41 10.96
N VAL A 174 3.52 -6.04 12.23
CA VAL A 174 3.81 -4.68 12.65
C VAL A 174 5.32 -4.46 12.75
N LEU A 175 5.81 -3.42 12.10
CA LEU A 175 7.17 -2.92 12.29
C LEU A 175 7.09 -1.58 13.00
N LEU A 176 7.38 -1.59 14.30
CA LEU A 176 7.28 -0.40 15.15
C LEU A 176 8.58 0.39 15.10
N LEU A 177 8.54 1.59 14.50
CA LEU A 177 9.69 2.47 14.41
C LEU A 177 9.70 3.43 15.61
N VAL A 178 10.72 3.33 16.46
CA VAL A 178 10.91 4.19 17.63
C VAL A 178 12.27 4.89 17.58
N ARG A 179 12.43 5.96 18.36
CA ARG A 179 13.75 6.50 18.67
C ARG A 179 14.60 5.40 19.32
N ALA A 180 15.81 5.19 18.81
CA ALA A 180 16.78 4.28 19.39
C ALA A 180 17.30 4.90 20.68
N ASP A 181 17.74 4.03 21.58
CA ASP A 181 18.45 4.43 22.78
C ASP A 181 19.74 3.62 22.89
N PRO A 182 20.77 3.96 22.09
CA PRO A 182 21.85 3.03 21.75
C PRO A 182 22.81 2.73 22.89
N ALA A 183 22.72 3.45 24.01
CA ALA A 183 23.59 3.29 25.18
C ALA A 183 22.85 3.45 26.52
N GLN A 184 21.95 4.44 26.64
CA GLN A 184 21.14 4.66 27.84
C GLN A 184 19.90 5.52 27.55
N ALA A 185 18.72 4.91 27.61
CA ALA A 185 17.49 5.51 28.14
C ALA A 185 17.33 7.06 28.06
N TRP A 186 17.37 7.77 26.95
CA TRP A 186 17.35 9.24 26.94
C TRP A 186 16.10 9.88 27.56
N TYR A 187 15.07 9.07 27.83
CA TYR A 187 13.92 9.44 28.67
C TYR A 187 13.66 8.48 29.86
N THR A 188 14.45 7.41 30.01
CA THR A 188 14.29 6.37 31.05
C THR A 188 15.63 5.91 31.67
N SER A 189 16.70 6.69 31.54
CA SER A 189 18.02 6.42 32.10
C SER A 189 17.99 6.69 33.59
N THR A 190 18.94 6.15 34.35
CA THR A 190 19.03 6.42 35.79
C THR A 190 19.14 7.93 36.05
N ALA A 191 19.96 8.64 35.28
CA ALA A 191 20.14 10.09 35.40
C ALA A 191 18.85 10.88 35.13
N VAL A 192 18.15 10.60 34.02
CA VAL A 192 16.88 11.29 33.69
C VAL A 192 15.75 10.87 34.65
N THR A 193 15.78 9.65 35.19
CA THR A 193 14.82 9.20 36.20
C THR A 193 15.04 9.92 37.54
N GLN A 194 16.29 10.17 37.93
CA GLN A 194 16.64 10.98 39.10
C GLN A 194 16.21 12.45 38.90
N LEU A 195 16.61 13.07 37.78
CA LEU A 195 16.20 14.43 37.42
C LEU A 195 14.68 14.59 37.34
N ALA A 196 13.94 13.56 36.89
CA ALA A 196 12.48 13.60 36.87
C ALA A 196 11.86 13.73 38.26
N VAL A 197 12.45 13.15 39.31
CA VAL A 197 11.98 13.34 40.70
C VAL A 197 12.22 14.78 41.16
N GLU A 198 13.36 15.38 40.79
CA GLU A 198 13.66 16.78 41.08
C GLU A 198 12.71 17.74 40.33
N TRP A 199 12.42 17.46 39.06
CA TRP A 199 11.46 18.24 38.26
C TRP A 199 10.02 18.10 38.79
N GLU A 200 9.60 16.90 39.21
CA GLU A 200 8.30 16.66 39.88
C GLU A 200 8.21 17.51 41.16
N ALA A 201 9.21 17.43 42.05
CA ALA A 201 9.23 18.17 43.31
C ALA A 201 9.29 19.70 43.14
N LEU A 202 10.04 20.20 42.14
CA LEU A 202 10.07 21.63 41.81
C LEU A 202 8.72 22.13 41.30
N ALA A 203 8.06 21.37 40.42
CA ALA A 203 6.77 21.74 39.83
C ALA A 203 5.63 21.76 40.85
N GLU A 204 5.66 20.84 41.83
CA GLU A 204 4.77 20.83 42.99
C GLU A 204 5.00 22.06 43.87
N LYS A 205 6.26 22.34 44.24
CA LYS A 205 6.64 23.49 45.08
C LYS A 205 6.25 24.83 44.45
N SER A 206 6.34 24.96 43.13
CA SER A 206 6.02 26.20 42.41
C SER A 206 4.54 26.33 42.03
N ASN A 207 3.68 25.39 42.44
CA ASN A 207 2.27 25.28 42.03
C ASN A 207 2.06 25.39 40.50
N SER A 208 3.09 25.04 39.71
CA SER A 208 3.10 25.26 38.25
C SER A 208 2.30 24.19 37.49
N THR A 209 1.83 23.15 38.18
CA THR A 209 0.93 22.13 37.64
C THR A 209 -0.54 22.52 37.70
N GLY A 210 -0.90 23.64 38.36
CA GLY A 210 -2.29 24.07 38.51
C GLY A 210 -3.19 23.02 39.16
N GLY A 211 -2.65 22.26 40.12
CA GLY A 211 -3.36 21.19 40.84
C GLY A 211 -3.49 19.85 40.09
N LYS A 212 -2.92 19.71 38.88
CA LYS A 212 -2.80 18.40 38.21
C LYS A 212 -1.54 17.66 38.66
N SER A 213 -1.48 16.35 38.41
CA SER A 213 -0.24 15.60 38.65
C SER A 213 0.87 16.16 37.76
N ALA A 214 2.07 16.33 38.35
CA ALA A 214 3.27 16.62 37.58
C ALA A 214 3.46 15.61 36.44
N ARG A 215 3.13 14.33 36.65
CA ARG A 215 3.24 13.27 35.63
C ARG A 215 2.32 13.41 34.42
N ASP A 216 1.20 14.12 34.57
CA ASP A 216 0.22 14.31 33.49
C ASP A 216 0.53 15.55 32.62
N ILE A 217 1.27 16.52 33.17
CA ILE A 217 1.69 17.74 32.46
C ILE A 217 3.11 17.63 31.92
N LEU A 218 4.02 17.04 32.69
CA LEU A 218 5.45 17.00 32.41
C LEU A 218 5.78 15.87 31.41
N VAL A 219 5.44 16.12 30.15
CA VAL A 219 5.86 15.31 29.00
C VAL A 219 7.39 15.20 29.00
N ARG A 220 7.94 14.06 29.46
CA ARG A 220 9.38 13.87 29.73
C ARG A 220 10.29 14.33 28.58
N PRO A 221 9.99 14.05 27.29
CA PRO A 221 10.81 14.55 26.19
C PRO A 221 10.90 16.07 26.10
N GLY A 222 9.86 16.81 26.48
CA GLY A 222 9.89 18.28 26.53
C GLY A 222 10.83 18.80 27.63
N LEU A 223 10.75 18.22 28.84
CA LEU A 223 11.64 18.58 29.95
C LEU A 223 13.10 18.28 29.65
N VAL A 224 13.41 17.06 29.19
CA VAL A 224 14.78 16.67 28.82
C VAL A 224 15.33 17.62 27.74
N SER A 225 14.52 17.98 26.74
CA SER A 225 14.94 18.92 25.68
C SER A 225 15.19 20.33 26.20
N GLY A 226 14.43 20.77 27.21
CA GLY A 226 14.65 22.04 27.90
C GLY A 226 15.92 22.03 28.76
N HIS A 227 16.14 20.95 29.53
CA HIS A 227 17.34 20.75 30.35
C HIS A 227 18.61 20.72 29.51
N VAL A 228 18.61 19.96 28.40
CA VAL A 228 19.69 19.94 27.40
C VAL A 228 19.95 21.32 26.82
N ALA A 229 18.91 22.13 26.58
CA ALA A 229 19.11 23.49 26.08
C ALA A 229 19.84 24.36 27.10
N VAL A 230 19.51 24.26 28.40
CA VAL A 230 20.20 25.01 29.45
C VAL A 230 21.66 24.55 29.60
N GLU A 231 21.92 23.24 29.62
CA GLU A 231 23.29 22.70 29.70
C GLU A 231 24.14 23.11 28.48
N LEU A 232 23.62 22.96 27.25
CA LEU A 232 24.33 23.39 26.03
C LEU A 232 24.55 24.91 25.99
N MET A 233 23.63 25.72 26.54
CA MET A 233 23.86 27.17 26.65
C MET A 233 25.05 27.48 27.57
N ALA A 234 25.16 26.76 28.70
CA ALA A 234 26.28 26.92 29.63
C ALA A 234 27.62 26.56 28.97
N GLU A 235 27.67 25.45 28.24
CA GLU A 235 28.84 25.04 27.44
C GLU A 235 29.22 26.09 26.40
N ALA A 236 28.25 26.60 25.63
CA ALA A 236 28.48 27.64 24.63
C ALA A 236 29.04 28.94 25.22
N VAL A 237 28.52 29.38 26.38
CA VAL A 237 28.98 30.57 27.09
C VAL A 237 30.37 30.37 27.67
N ASN A 238 30.66 29.21 28.28
CA ASN A 238 31.98 28.93 28.83
C ASN A 238 33.05 28.85 27.72
N ALA A 239 32.76 28.16 26.61
CA ALA A 239 33.63 28.12 25.44
C ALA A 239 33.87 29.51 24.83
N ALA A 240 32.82 30.35 24.72
CA ALA A 240 32.99 31.73 24.26
C ALA A 240 33.87 32.56 25.20
N ARG A 241 33.71 32.43 26.52
CA ARG A 241 34.51 33.13 27.53
C ARG A 241 35.99 32.76 27.47
N ILE A 242 36.32 31.49 27.26
CA ILE A 242 37.70 31.01 27.07
C ILE A 242 38.35 31.64 25.83
N LEU A 243 37.57 31.95 24.80
CA LEU A 243 38.02 32.62 23.57
C LEU A 243 38.12 34.16 23.70
N GLY A 244 38.25 34.70 24.93
CA GLY A 244 38.46 36.13 25.17
C GLY A 244 37.20 36.99 25.21
N TRP A 245 36.02 36.38 25.31
CA TRP A 245 34.76 37.12 25.44
C TRP A 245 34.45 37.47 26.91
N HIS A 246 34.35 38.78 27.22
CA HIS A 246 34.27 39.23 28.62
C HIS A 246 33.17 40.26 28.99
N GLU A 247 32.65 41.10 28.08
CA GLU A 247 31.93 42.33 28.50
C GLU A 247 30.53 42.62 27.88
N ARG A 248 30.05 41.89 26.87
CA ARG A 248 28.71 42.14 26.24
C ARG A 248 28.10 40.86 25.69
N PRO A 249 26.87 40.42 26.04
CA PRO A 249 26.34 39.09 25.70
C PRO A 249 26.73 38.63 24.29
N PRO A 250 27.37 37.44 24.14
CA PRO A 250 27.96 37.03 22.88
C PRO A 250 26.87 36.86 21.83
N SER A 251 27.19 37.09 20.55
CA SER A 251 26.20 36.97 19.49
C SER A 251 25.66 35.54 19.40
N GLY A 252 24.37 35.39 19.09
CA GLY A 252 23.75 34.05 18.97
C GLY A 252 24.49 33.17 17.96
N THR A 253 25.02 33.75 16.88
CA THR A 253 25.87 33.07 15.90
C THR A 253 27.21 32.61 16.48
N LEU A 254 27.85 33.40 17.36
CA LEU A 254 29.08 32.98 18.05
C LEU A 254 28.80 31.81 18.99
N LEU A 255 27.73 31.88 19.78
CA LEU A 255 27.30 30.80 20.67
C LEU A 255 26.96 29.52 19.90
N ALA A 256 26.16 29.62 18.84
CA ALA A 256 25.82 28.47 17.99
C ALA A 256 27.08 27.81 17.40
N ARG A 257 28.05 28.60 16.92
CA ARG A 257 29.34 28.08 16.44
C ARG A 257 30.15 27.32 17.50
N GLN A 258 29.91 27.55 18.80
CA GLN A 258 30.50 26.73 19.85
C GLN A 258 29.80 25.39 20.07
N LEU A 259 28.62 25.19 19.48
CA LEU A 259 27.82 23.97 19.58
C LEU A 259 27.86 23.11 18.32
N LEU A 260 27.84 23.71 17.12
CA LEU A 260 27.73 22.98 15.85
C LEU A 260 28.86 21.96 15.65
N ASN A 261 28.48 20.77 15.16
CA ASN A 261 29.36 19.64 14.85
C ASN A 261 30.18 19.08 16.04
N ARG A 262 29.71 19.27 17.28
CA ARG A 262 30.39 18.84 18.51
C ARG A 262 29.56 17.86 19.33
N THR A 263 30.23 17.14 20.21
CA THR A 263 29.66 16.18 21.15
C THR A 263 29.91 16.69 22.56
N PHE A 264 28.90 16.58 23.45
CA PHE A 264 28.94 17.08 24.82
C PHE A 264 28.49 15.97 25.78
N ASP A 265 29.17 15.85 26.90
CA ASP A 265 28.81 14.94 28.00
C ASP A 265 28.02 15.72 29.04
N LEU A 266 26.69 15.57 28.99
CA LEU A 266 25.73 16.30 29.84
C LEU A 266 25.23 15.42 30.99
N GLN A 267 24.55 16.01 31.98
CA GLN A 267 23.93 15.27 33.08
C GLN A 267 22.95 14.20 32.58
N ILE A 268 22.19 14.49 31.52
CA ILE A 268 21.25 13.55 30.91
C ILE A 268 21.93 12.46 30.05
N GLY A 269 23.24 12.56 29.82
CA GLY A 269 24.02 11.70 28.93
C GLY A 269 24.66 12.45 27.75
N ARG A 270 25.34 11.69 26.88
CA ARG A 270 26.11 12.23 25.74
C ARG A 270 25.21 12.70 24.59
N VAL A 271 25.23 13.99 24.27
CA VAL A 271 24.56 14.58 23.09
C VAL A 271 25.57 14.88 21.97
N ARG A 272 25.15 14.80 20.70
CA ARG A 272 25.90 15.36 19.56
C ARG A 272 25.03 16.37 18.82
N VAL A 273 25.57 17.56 18.57
CA VAL A 273 24.94 18.60 17.75
C VAL A 273 25.52 18.52 16.35
N LEU A 274 24.68 18.32 15.34
CA LEU A 274 25.07 18.24 13.93
C LEU A 274 25.39 19.63 13.35
N ALA A 275 26.02 19.67 12.18
CA ALA A 275 26.39 20.92 11.51
C ALA A 275 25.17 21.80 11.15
N GLY A 276 24.01 21.18 10.90
CA GLY A 276 22.73 21.89 10.71
C GLY A 276 22.15 22.52 11.99
N GLY A 277 22.69 22.24 13.18
CA GLY A 277 22.16 22.73 14.45
C GLY A 277 20.99 21.92 15.00
N ARG A 278 20.89 20.64 14.64
CA ARG A 278 19.98 19.66 15.25
C ARG A 278 20.76 18.72 16.16
N LEU A 279 20.10 18.11 17.14
CA LEU A 279 20.68 16.95 17.82
C LEU A 279 20.73 15.76 16.86
N GLN A 280 21.84 15.03 16.87
CA GLN A 280 21.90 13.72 16.21
C GLN A 280 20.96 12.77 16.95
N ASN A 281 20.02 12.19 16.22
CA ASN A 281 19.07 11.21 16.76
C ASN A 281 19.31 9.86 16.08
N GLN A 282 19.03 8.78 16.79
CA GLN A 282 19.04 7.41 16.25
C GLN A 282 17.65 6.79 16.42
N PHE A 283 17.34 5.78 15.62
CA PHE A 283 16.03 5.13 15.49
C PHE A 283 16.20 3.62 15.37
N VAL A 284 15.36 2.85 16.07
CA VAL A 284 15.33 1.39 16.03
C VAL A 284 13.97 0.97 15.52
N ALA A 285 13.96 0.11 14.50
CA ALA A 285 12.78 -0.61 14.10
C ALA A 285 12.66 -1.88 14.96
N ARG A 286 11.45 -2.17 15.44
CA ARG A 286 11.15 -3.35 16.25
C ARG A 286 10.10 -4.24 15.59
N SER A 287 10.35 -5.55 15.54
CA SER A 287 9.39 -6.56 15.10
C SER A 287 8.78 -7.30 16.29
N PHE A 288 7.56 -7.81 16.14
CA PHE A 288 6.85 -8.49 17.23
C PHE A 288 7.23 -9.97 17.35
N HIS A 289 7.80 -10.36 18.49
CA HIS A 289 8.19 -11.73 18.78
C HIS A 289 7.03 -12.50 19.40
N PHE A 290 6.34 -13.31 18.59
CA PHE A 290 5.05 -13.93 18.94
C PHE A 290 5.09 -14.75 20.25
N GLY A 291 6.14 -15.56 20.45
CA GLY A 291 6.29 -16.40 21.64
C GLY A 291 6.50 -15.62 22.94
N ARG A 292 7.08 -14.41 22.87
CA ARG A 292 7.27 -13.52 24.04
C ARG A 292 6.14 -12.48 24.19
N GLY A 293 5.39 -12.21 23.12
CA GLY A 293 4.30 -11.24 23.11
C GLY A 293 4.77 -9.78 23.18
N LEU A 294 6.01 -9.50 22.77
CA LEU A 294 6.70 -8.21 22.91
C LEU A 294 7.38 -7.78 21.61
N PHE A 295 7.65 -6.48 21.47
CA PHE A 295 8.41 -5.90 20.36
C PHE A 295 9.91 -5.89 20.65
N GLU A 296 10.70 -6.42 19.73
CA GLU A 296 12.15 -6.56 19.85
C GLU A 296 12.88 -5.82 18.73
N PRO A 297 14.02 -5.14 19.03
CA PRO A 297 14.86 -4.51 18.01
C PRO A 297 15.21 -5.46 16.86
N CYS A 298 15.12 -4.99 15.62
CA CYS A 298 15.49 -5.75 14.41
C CYS A 298 16.40 -4.95 13.48
N LEU A 299 16.12 -3.66 13.30
CA LEU A 299 16.98 -2.71 12.59
C LEU A 299 17.37 -1.55 13.49
N GLU A 300 18.56 -1.01 13.27
CA GLU A 300 19.06 0.21 13.91
C GLU A 300 19.49 1.21 12.83
N SER A 301 19.23 2.49 13.04
CA SER A 301 19.65 3.55 12.14
C SER A 301 21.07 4.00 12.46
N ILE A 302 21.94 3.95 11.47
CA ILE A 302 23.21 4.65 11.48
C ILE A 302 22.93 6.08 10.95
N PRO A 303 23.17 7.13 11.75
CA PRO A 303 23.04 8.51 11.30
C PRO A 303 24.20 8.92 10.40
N GLY A 304 23.94 9.87 9.50
CA GLY A 304 24.96 10.52 8.71
C GLY A 304 26.02 11.22 9.58
N PRO A 305 27.27 11.35 9.09
CA PRO A 305 28.35 11.95 9.88
C PRO A 305 28.13 13.45 10.12
N ASN A 306 27.54 14.14 9.15
CA ASN A 306 27.46 15.62 9.08
C ASN A 306 26.04 16.17 8.88
N ASP A 307 25.06 15.32 8.60
CA ASP A 307 23.68 15.69 8.28
C ASP A 307 22.66 14.83 9.05
N ASP A 308 21.36 15.10 8.84
CA ASP A 308 20.26 14.36 9.47
C ASP A 308 19.90 13.06 8.73
N SER A 309 20.73 12.60 7.76
CA SER A 309 20.42 11.40 6.99
C SER A 309 20.46 10.15 7.88
N LEU A 310 19.66 9.15 7.54
CA LEU A 310 19.53 7.92 8.32
C LEU A 310 19.59 6.71 7.38
N ARG A 311 20.41 5.71 7.73
CA ARG A 311 20.48 4.43 7.03
C ARG A 311 20.24 3.30 8.01
N PHE A 312 19.26 2.46 7.76
CA PHE A 312 18.95 1.33 8.63
C PHE A 312 19.79 0.11 8.28
N VAL A 313 20.30 -0.57 9.31
CA VAL A 313 21.04 -1.83 9.21
C VAL A 313 20.40 -2.88 10.10
N ARG A 314 20.55 -4.15 9.75
CA ARG A 314 20.26 -5.25 10.67
C ARG A 314 21.31 -5.25 11.77
N ALA A 315 20.87 -5.03 13.00
CA ALA A 315 21.71 -5.04 14.21
C ALA A 315 21.39 -6.23 15.14
N TYR A 316 20.31 -6.97 14.86
CA TYR A 316 19.80 -8.03 15.75
C TYR A 316 19.32 -9.27 14.98
N ASN A 317 19.38 -10.42 15.65
CA ASN A 317 18.93 -11.73 15.15
C ASN A 317 17.40 -11.94 15.24
N SER A 318 16.63 -10.88 15.47
CA SER A 318 15.16 -10.99 15.53
C SER A 318 14.59 -11.29 14.14
N THR A 319 13.71 -12.28 14.12
CA THR A 319 13.14 -12.87 12.91
C THR A 319 11.82 -12.22 12.56
N TRP A 320 11.64 -11.92 11.28
CA TRP A 320 10.35 -11.53 10.72
C TRP A 320 9.63 -12.80 10.28
N PHE A 321 8.52 -13.13 10.94
CA PHE A 321 7.79 -14.39 10.73
C PHE A 321 8.70 -15.63 10.70
N ASP A 322 9.59 -15.72 11.69
CA ASP A 322 10.54 -16.82 11.87
C ASP A 322 11.62 -16.94 10.77
N GLY A 323 11.74 -15.93 9.89
CA GLY A 323 12.80 -15.78 8.88
C GLY A 323 13.62 -14.48 9.00
N ASP A 324 14.68 -14.37 8.19
CA ASP A 324 15.73 -13.35 8.37
C ASP A 324 15.51 -12.02 7.62
N ARG A 325 14.35 -11.83 6.96
CA ARG A 325 14.12 -10.68 6.07
C ARG A 325 12.71 -10.11 6.24
N LEU A 326 12.64 -8.78 6.30
CA LEU A 326 11.41 -8.03 6.03
C LEU A 326 10.98 -8.28 4.56
N PRO A 327 9.68 -8.18 4.23
CA PRO A 327 9.22 -8.49 2.90
C PRO A 327 9.75 -7.48 1.88
N PRO A 328 9.97 -7.90 0.63
CA PRO A 328 10.32 -7.01 -0.46
C PRO A 328 9.17 -6.03 -0.75
N ASN A 329 9.49 -4.95 -1.46
CA ASN A 329 8.50 -3.96 -1.91
C ASN A 329 7.34 -4.58 -2.72
N GLU A 330 7.66 -5.62 -3.48
CA GLU A 330 6.81 -6.27 -4.47
C GLU A 330 6.87 -7.80 -4.27
N PRO A 331 5.75 -8.54 -4.43
CA PRO A 331 5.74 -10.00 -4.38
C PRO A 331 6.76 -10.67 -5.31
N PHE A 332 7.12 -11.91 -5.00
CA PHE A 332 8.01 -12.73 -5.85
C PHE A 332 7.58 -12.79 -7.32
N CYS A 333 6.27 -12.92 -7.58
CA CYS A 333 5.70 -12.95 -8.93
C CYS A 333 5.21 -11.59 -9.46
N GLY A 334 5.56 -10.49 -8.80
CA GLY A 334 5.02 -9.17 -9.11
C GLY A 334 3.57 -8.99 -8.66
N PHE A 335 3.06 -7.76 -8.76
CA PHE A 335 1.68 -7.44 -8.43
C PHE A 335 0.65 -8.03 -9.41
N ASP A 336 1.06 -8.26 -10.67
CA ASP A 336 0.23 -8.87 -11.72
C ASP A 336 0.31 -10.41 -11.76
N GLY A 337 1.28 -11.00 -11.05
CA GLY A 337 1.56 -12.43 -11.06
C GLY A 337 2.36 -12.92 -12.29
N LEU A 338 2.92 -12.01 -13.09
CA LEU A 338 3.59 -12.30 -14.37
C LEU A 338 5.10 -12.01 -14.37
N LYS A 339 5.66 -11.51 -13.27
CA LYS A 339 7.10 -11.23 -13.17
C LYS A 339 7.89 -12.52 -13.44
N GLY A 340 8.82 -12.45 -14.40
CA GLY A 340 9.37 -13.58 -15.16
C GLY A 340 10.24 -14.62 -14.43
N SER A 341 9.99 -14.88 -13.15
CA SER A 341 10.58 -15.97 -12.38
C SER A 341 9.92 -17.30 -12.75
N SER A 342 10.71 -18.38 -12.89
CA SER A 342 10.20 -19.73 -13.08
C SER A 342 9.29 -20.14 -11.91
N GLY A 343 8.03 -20.46 -12.19
CA GLY A 343 7.00 -20.79 -11.19
C GLY A 343 5.91 -19.72 -11.05
N CYS A 344 6.10 -18.52 -11.61
CA CYS A 344 5.06 -17.50 -11.67
C CYS A 344 4.12 -17.77 -12.84
N SER A 345 2.87 -18.09 -12.52
CA SER A 345 1.80 -18.25 -13.48
C SER A 345 0.54 -17.60 -12.93
N ARG A 346 -0.18 -16.87 -13.80
CA ARG A 346 -1.48 -16.30 -13.46
C ARG A 346 -2.45 -17.45 -13.17
N ASN A 347 -2.80 -17.64 -11.90
CA ASN A 347 -3.70 -18.69 -11.39
C ASN A 347 -4.79 -19.05 -12.42
N GLY A 348 -4.80 -20.32 -12.87
CA GLY A 348 -5.29 -20.79 -14.17
C GLY A 348 -6.80 -20.70 -14.46
N LYS A 349 -7.44 -19.57 -14.18
CA LYS A 349 -8.86 -19.30 -14.49
C LYS A 349 -9.11 -18.86 -15.93
N THR A 350 -8.08 -18.38 -16.65
CA THR A 350 -8.18 -18.00 -18.07
C THR A 350 -8.17 -19.21 -19.02
N ALA A 351 -7.51 -20.31 -18.64
CA ALA A 351 -7.50 -21.53 -19.46
C ALA A 351 -8.90 -22.16 -19.58
N TRP A 352 -9.62 -22.31 -18.45
CA TRP A 352 -10.94 -22.93 -18.42
C TRP A 352 -11.99 -22.24 -19.29
N PHE A 353 -11.95 -20.90 -19.41
CA PHE A 353 -12.91 -20.15 -20.24
C PHE A 353 -12.66 -20.30 -21.75
N SER A 354 -11.44 -20.65 -22.17
CA SER A 354 -11.12 -20.81 -23.60
C SER A 354 -11.57 -22.17 -24.13
N TRP A 355 -11.39 -23.24 -23.35
CA TRP A 355 -11.83 -24.59 -23.73
C TRP A 355 -13.37 -24.73 -23.79
N THR A 356 -14.10 -24.08 -22.89
CA THR A 356 -15.58 -24.17 -22.86
C THR A 356 -16.23 -23.45 -24.05
N LEU A 357 -15.71 -22.29 -24.47
CA LEU A 357 -16.17 -21.63 -25.70
C LEU A 357 -15.85 -22.47 -26.95
N GLY A 358 -14.63 -23.01 -27.05
CA GLY A 358 -14.22 -23.83 -28.18
C GLY A 358 -15.09 -25.07 -28.37
N LEU A 359 -15.35 -25.82 -27.29
CA LEU A 359 -16.24 -26.98 -27.30
C LEU A 359 -17.70 -26.62 -27.61
N GLY A 360 -18.22 -25.52 -27.05
CA GLY A 360 -19.58 -25.05 -27.32
C GLY A 360 -19.79 -24.70 -28.80
N VAL A 361 -18.83 -24.01 -29.41
CA VAL A 361 -18.88 -23.65 -30.84
C VAL A 361 -18.76 -24.89 -31.74
N ALA A 362 -17.83 -25.81 -31.43
CA ALA A 362 -17.67 -27.04 -32.20
C ALA A 362 -18.91 -27.94 -32.16
N LEU A 363 -19.54 -28.09 -30.99
CA LEU A 363 -20.80 -28.82 -30.85
C LEU A 363 -21.95 -28.12 -31.58
N GLY A 364 -22.02 -26.78 -31.54
CA GLY A 364 -22.99 -25.99 -32.30
C GLY A 364 -22.90 -26.24 -33.81
N PHE A 365 -21.70 -26.20 -34.39
CA PHE A 365 -21.49 -26.51 -35.82
C PHE A 365 -21.76 -27.98 -36.16
N GLY A 366 -21.44 -28.92 -35.26
CA GLY A 366 -21.79 -30.33 -35.44
C GLY A 366 -23.30 -30.57 -35.51
N VAL A 367 -24.08 -29.93 -34.64
CA VAL A 367 -25.55 -30.05 -34.61
C VAL A 367 -26.21 -29.37 -35.81
N THR A 368 -25.72 -28.21 -36.27
CA THR A 368 -26.28 -27.55 -37.47
C THR A 368 -25.94 -28.32 -38.75
N ALA A 369 -24.73 -28.87 -38.87
CA ALA A 369 -24.36 -29.75 -39.99
C ALA A 369 -25.21 -31.05 -40.00
N ALA A 370 -25.41 -31.68 -38.84
CA ALA A 370 -26.21 -32.90 -38.71
C ALA A 370 -27.69 -32.65 -39.04
N THR A 371 -28.29 -31.58 -38.51
CA THR A 371 -29.69 -31.23 -38.82
C THR A 371 -29.87 -30.82 -40.28
N GLY A 372 -28.92 -30.09 -40.87
CA GLY A 372 -28.89 -29.79 -42.30
C GLY A 372 -28.80 -31.04 -43.18
N TRP A 373 -27.95 -32.01 -42.84
CA TRP A 373 -27.84 -33.28 -43.55
C TRP A 373 -29.12 -34.13 -43.46
N ILE A 374 -29.75 -34.19 -42.28
CA ILE A 374 -31.02 -34.88 -42.08
C ILE A 374 -32.13 -34.23 -42.90
N LEU A 375 -32.25 -32.89 -42.88
CA LEU A 375 -33.23 -32.15 -43.67
C LEU A 375 -33.02 -32.34 -45.17
N HIS A 376 -31.78 -32.27 -45.66
CA HIS A 376 -31.45 -32.52 -47.06
C HIS A 376 -31.84 -33.95 -47.48
N LYS A 377 -31.51 -34.95 -46.66
CA LYS A 377 -31.86 -36.35 -46.94
C LYS A 377 -33.37 -36.64 -46.84
N TRP A 378 -34.11 -35.84 -46.07
CA TRP A 378 -35.57 -35.91 -45.98
C TRP A 378 -36.24 -35.25 -47.19
N LEU A 379 -35.74 -34.11 -47.65
CA LEU A 379 -36.19 -33.44 -48.87
C LEU A 379 -35.96 -34.32 -50.12
N LEU A 380 -34.78 -34.95 -50.24
CA LEU A 380 -34.50 -35.90 -51.33
C LEU A 380 -35.46 -37.09 -51.37
N ARG A 381 -36.06 -37.50 -50.24
CA ARG A 381 -37.10 -38.55 -50.22
C ARG A 381 -38.48 -38.07 -50.71
N PHE A 382 -38.75 -36.77 -50.69
CA PHE A 382 -39.97 -36.22 -51.30
C PHE A 382 -39.82 -36.00 -52.80
N ASP A 383 -38.58 -35.89 -53.29
CA ASP A 383 -38.26 -35.66 -54.70
C ASP A 383 -38.40 -36.93 -55.58
N GLU A 384 -38.61 -38.11 -55.01
CA GLU A 384 -38.95 -39.32 -55.79
C GLU A 384 -40.39 -39.27 -56.36
N SER A 385 -41.21 -38.29 -55.97
CA SER A 385 -42.63 -38.18 -56.33
C SER A 385 -42.90 -37.83 -57.81
N TRP A 386 -41.89 -37.50 -58.61
CA TRP A 386 -41.99 -37.26 -60.06
C TRP A 386 -41.33 -38.36 -60.92
N MET A 387 -40.79 -39.43 -60.35
CA MET A 387 -40.35 -40.59 -61.12
C MET A 387 -41.54 -41.34 -61.72
N LEU A 388 -41.78 -41.11 -63.01
CA LEU A 388 -42.75 -41.85 -63.82
C LEU A 388 -42.37 -43.33 -63.89
N ASP A 389 -43.21 -44.19 -63.30
CA ASP A 389 -43.10 -45.64 -63.46
C ASP A 389 -43.35 -46.00 -64.93
N GLY A 390 -42.30 -46.47 -65.61
CA GLY A 390 -42.32 -46.80 -67.03
C GLY A 390 -43.32 -47.91 -67.41
N THR A 391 -43.86 -48.64 -66.44
CA THR A 391 -44.84 -49.72 -66.68
C THR A 391 -46.27 -49.22 -66.92
N LEU A 392 -46.58 -47.93 -66.66
CA LEU A 392 -47.94 -47.37 -66.77
C LEU A 392 -48.20 -46.55 -68.06
N LEU A 393 -47.27 -46.52 -69.01
CA LEU A 393 -47.40 -45.75 -70.26
C LEU A 393 -48.20 -46.51 -71.34
N ILE A 394 -49.53 -46.32 -71.34
CA ILE A 394 -50.41 -46.82 -72.41
C ILE A 394 -50.49 -45.79 -73.55
N SER A 395 -49.82 -46.07 -74.66
CA SER A 395 -50.03 -45.31 -75.90
C SER A 395 -51.18 -45.90 -76.73
N ARG A 396 -52.24 -45.11 -76.97
CA ARG A 396 -53.27 -45.44 -77.97
C ARG A 396 -53.17 -44.49 -79.15
N ASN A 397 -52.80 -45.04 -80.31
CA ASN A 397 -52.93 -44.33 -81.58
C ASN A 397 -54.41 -44.28 -81.98
N LEU A 398 -54.96 -43.08 -82.10
CA LEU A 398 -56.27 -42.84 -82.71
C LEU A 398 -56.05 -42.25 -84.10
N HIS A 399 -56.54 -42.93 -85.14
CA HIS A 399 -56.58 -42.40 -86.49
C HIS A 399 -57.91 -41.70 -86.73
N GLY A 400 -57.86 -40.36 -86.75
CA GLY A 400 -58.87 -39.50 -87.36
C GLY A 400 -58.22 -38.73 -88.52
N ALA A 401 -58.95 -38.51 -89.61
CA ALA A 401 -58.45 -37.73 -90.73
C ALA A 401 -58.19 -36.27 -90.31
N ASN A 402 -57.07 -35.71 -90.79
CA ASN A 402 -56.60 -34.34 -90.54
C ASN A 402 -56.11 -34.04 -89.11
N GLY A 403 -54.93 -34.59 -88.75
CA GLY A 403 -54.09 -34.10 -87.66
C GLY A 403 -53.67 -35.16 -86.63
N ARG A 404 -52.36 -35.32 -86.40
CA ARG A 404 -51.85 -36.16 -85.30
C ARG A 404 -51.85 -35.36 -84.00
N PHE A 405 -52.71 -35.74 -83.06
CA PHE A 405 -52.64 -35.30 -81.67
C PHE A 405 -52.27 -36.47 -80.77
N SER A 406 -51.28 -36.25 -79.90
CA SER A 406 -50.92 -37.19 -78.83
C SER A 406 -51.44 -36.63 -77.52
N VAL A 407 -52.43 -37.30 -76.91
CA VAL A 407 -52.99 -36.90 -75.62
C VAL A 407 -52.55 -37.91 -74.56
N ILE A 408 -51.77 -37.44 -73.58
CA ILE A 408 -51.35 -38.23 -72.44
C ILE A 408 -52.38 -38.05 -71.33
N PHE A 409 -53.06 -39.12 -70.94
CA PHE A 409 -53.95 -39.14 -69.79
C PHE A 409 -53.22 -39.72 -68.58
N ASN A 410 -53.08 -38.94 -67.51
CA ASN A 410 -52.68 -39.46 -66.21
C ASN A 410 -53.93 -39.83 -65.41
N TRP A 411 -54.13 -41.13 -65.14
CA TRP A 411 -55.26 -41.63 -64.37
C TRP A 411 -54.79 -42.14 -63.01
N ARG A 412 -55.12 -41.40 -61.94
CA ARG A 412 -55.02 -41.89 -60.57
C ARG A 412 -56.24 -41.47 -59.77
N SER A 413 -56.89 -42.45 -59.15
CA SER A 413 -58.03 -42.22 -58.25
C SER A 413 -57.54 -41.62 -56.93
N GLY A 414 -57.81 -40.34 -56.70
CA GLY A 414 -57.50 -39.68 -55.42
C GLY A 414 -57.27 -38.18 -55.54
N ARG A 415 -58.33 -37.38 -55.34
CA ARG A 415 -58.33 -35.93 -55.07
C ARG A 415 -57.13 -35.12 -55.64
N GLY A 416 -57.10 -34.90 -56.95
CA GLY A 416 -56.17 -33.98 -57.61
C GLY A 416 -56.69 -33.53 -58.97
N ARG A 417 -56.47 -32.27 -59.35
CA ARG A 417 -56.96 -31.70 -60.62
C ARG A 417 -56.19 -32.26 -61.82
N SER A 418 -56.91 -32.62 -62.88
CA SER A 418 -56.31 -32.95 -64.18
C SER A 418 -55.85 -31.68 -64.89
N TYR A 419 -54.65 -31.71 -65.49
CA TYR A 419 -54.16 -30.68 -66.40
C TYR A 419 -53.86 -31.30 -67.77
N VAL A 420 -54.18 -30.59 -68.84
CA VAL A 420 -53.93 -31.01 -70.22
C VAL A 420 -52.81 -30.13 -70.79
N LEU A 421 -51.69 -30.75 -71.17
CA LEU A 421 -50.59 -30.10 -71.87
C LEU A 421 -50.68 -30.38 -73.37
N LEU A 422 -51.03 -29.37 -74.16
CA LEU A 422 -50.98 -29.41 -75.62
C LEU A 422 -49.64 -28.83 -76.09
N ARG A 423 -48.85 -29.62 -76.83
CA ARG A 423 -47.59 -29.16 -77.44
C ARG A 423 -47.80 -28.93 -78.93
N HIS A 424 -47.78 -27.67 -79.35
CA HIS A 424 -47.73 -27.29 -80.77
C HIS A 424 -46.29 -27.46 -81.30
N GLN A 425 -46.11 -28.01 -82.50
CA GLN A 425 -44.81 -28.11 -83.17
C GLN A 425 -44.90 -27.48 -84.57
N SER A 426 -44.04 -26.52 -84.87
CA SER A 426 -43.86 -25.99 -86.23
C SER A 426 -42.43 -25.45 -86.44
N CYS A 427 -41.72 -26.11 -87.36
CA CYS A 427 -40.67 -25.66 -88.29
C CYS A 427 -39.57 -24.65 -87.89
N VAL A 428 -38.34 -25.18 -87.77
CA VAL A 428 -37.13 -24.89 -88.59
C VAL A 428 -36.94 -23.48 -89.19
N ALA A 429 -35.82 -22.85 -88.85
CA ALA A 429 -34.93 -22.12 -89.78
C ALA A 429 -33.46 -22.20 -89.28
N LEU A 430 -32.49 -22.04 -90.18
CA LEU A 430 -31.04 -22.26 -89.98
C LEU A 430 -30.26 -20.93 -89.76
N PRO A 431 -28.93 -20.95 -89.48
CA PRO A 431 -28.22 -19.89 -88.76
C PRO A 431 -27.34 -19.00 -89.66
N GLU A 432 -26.69 -18.00 -89.04
CA GLU A 432 -25.44 -17.24 -89.33
C GLU A 432 -25.52 -15.95 -88.45
N GLU A 433 -24.51 -15.17 -88.07
CA GLU A 433 -23.04 -15.18 -88.12
C GLU A 433 -22.59 -14.33 -86.88
N SER A 434 -21.57 -14.70 -86.10
CA SER A 434 -20.14 -14.34 -86.23
C SER A 434 -19.76 -12.87 -85.91
N PHE A 435 -18.73 -12.74 -85.05
CA PHE A 435 -17.99 -11.52 -84.64
C PHE A 435 -18.77 -10.39 -83.93
N SER A 436 -18.19 -9.66 -82.98
CA SER A 436 -16.77 -9.55 -82.55
C SER A 436 -16.59 -9.57 -81.03
#